data_AF-A0A0A8WMV6-F1
#
_entry.id   AF-A0A0A8WMV6-F1
#
_cell.length_a   1.000
_cell.length_b   1.000
_cell.length_c   1.000
_cell.angle_alpha   90.00
_cell.angle_beta   90.00
_cell.angle_gamma   90.00
#
_symmetry.space_group_name_H-M   'P 1'
#
loop_
_entity.id
_entity.type
_entity.pdbx_description
1 polymer ?
#
loop_
_entity_poly.entity_id
_entity_poly.type
_entity_poly.pdbx_seq_one_letter_code
_entity_poly.pdbx_strand_id
1 'polypeptide(L)'
;MFRNSIIFKALLGLILLGGASPAGALAAGGKTVTWYLDGAKVEQELPVENSYRELLLPPTMRPGSFRARPLVGCRLARVELEPVKPGKSDEKELARLDERREELRDRLKALGVKEEIFKATAKSQGSKAPKRTRTNPEPLTAIRQGTDYAISRLEEVYRARRKVERDLKELDRKVVALKKSEKVSGTVARIWIEGRRGKVGISYITGDRGWTPYYDVRIAGDAADVTMMARVPDSAGADTVQLVAAGISGAGSSVPLAVRPGNPARVNSVRLPVTAVKPMPDLQKSVAVTITNSTDRFLPPGDAAGFWQEEFLGHSSFAGLKPGESCLLTFGAVGEPRSDIKQSE
;
A
#
# COMPACT_ATOMS: atom_id res chain seq x y z
N MET A 1 45.25 0.15 68.33
CA MET A 1 44.08 -0.35 67.58
C MET A 1 44.18 0.15 66.15
N PHE A 2 44.14 -0.77 65.18
CA PHE A 2 44.03 -0.55 63.73
C PHE A 2 43.03 0.60 63.39
N ARG A 3 43.15 1.41 62.33
CA ARG A 3 43.64 1.16 60.96
C ARG A 3 43.66 2.49 60.14
N ASN A 4 44.70 2.67 59.32
CA ASN A 4 44.81 3.24 57.95
C ASN A 4 44.09 4.57 57.58
N SER A 5 44.71 5.66 57.14
CA SER A 5 45.73 5.95 56.09
C SER A 5 45.16 6.13 54.65
N ILE A 6 45.73 7.16 53.96
CA ILE A 6 45.93 7.33 52.49
C ILE A 6 45.03 8.32 51.70
N ILE A 7 45.58 9.53 51.55
CA ILE A 7 45.73 10.42 50.37
C ILE A 7 45.35 9.81 49.00
N PHE A 8 44.62 10.52 48.11
CA PHE A 8 44.94 10.53 46.66
C PHE A 8 44.36 11.73 45.89
N LYS A 9 45.17 12.24 44.95
CA LYS A 9 44.97 13.38 44.04
C LYS A 9 44.21 12.99 42.76
N ALA A 10 43.81 14.02 42.00
CA ALA A 10 43.58 14.06 40.54
C ALA A 10 42.20 13.53 40.06
N LEU A 11 41.60 13.96 38.96
CA LEU A 11 42.12 14.56 37.73
C LEU A 11 40.96 15.29 36.99
N LEU A 12 41.33 16.36 36.30
CA LEU A 12 40.59 17.04 35.23
C LEU A 12 40.17 16.06 34.12
N GLY A 13 38.92 16.14 33.64
CA GLY A 13 38.40 15.28 32.57
C GLY A 13 37.24 15.92 31.83
N LEU A 14 37.57 16.81 30.89
CA LEU A 14 36.71 17.35 29.85
C LEU A 14 36.19 16.21 28.95
N ILE A 15 34.87 15.99 28.89
CA ILE A 15 34.24 15.21 27.81
C ILE A 15 33.03 16.01 27.30
N LEU A 16 33.15 16.40 26.03
CA LEU A 16 32.13 17.01 25.20
C LEU A 16 30.84 16.17 25.20
N LEU A 17 29.70 16.79 25.53
CA LEU A 17 28.38 16.25 25.23
C LEU A 17 28.17 16.22 23.71
N GLY A 18 28.56 15.12 23.08
CA GLY A 18 28.10 14.74 21.76
C GLY A 18 26.65 14.28 21.85
N GLY A 19 25.76 14.95 21.11
CA GLY A 19 24.37 14.57 20.97
C GLY A 19 24.24 13.16 20.41
N ALA A 20 23.86 12.21 21.26
CA ALA A 20 23.46 10.89 20.85
C ALA A 20 22.10 10.99 20.15
N SER A 21 22.09 10.88 18.81
CA SER A 21 20.88 10.44 18.13
C SER A 21 20.49 9.06 18.67
N PRO A 22 19.20 8.75 18.83
CA PRO A 22 18.75 7.40 19.19
C PRO A 22 18.99 6.47 18.01
N ALA A 23 20.21 5.95 17.89
CA ALA A 23 20.56 4.92 16.95
C ALA A 23 20.03 3.59 17.50
N GLY A 24 18.92 3.11 16.94
CA GLY A 24 18.52 1.73 17.10
C GLY A 24 19.68 0.83 16.67
N ALA A 25 20.14 -0.02 17.58
CA ALA A 25 21.16 -1.00 17.26
C ALA A 25 20.60 -1.94 16.18
N LEU A 26 21.15 -1.85 14.96
CA LEU A 26 20.90 -2.84 13.93
C LEU A 26 21.50 -4.16 14.40
N ALA A 27 20.67 -5.21 14.46
CA ALA A 27 21.18 -6.57 14.47
C ALA A 27 22.02 -6.75 13.18
N ALA A 28 23.22 -7.29 13.32
CA ALA A 28 24.17 -7.42 12.22
C ALA A 28 23.52 -8.07 10.98
N GLY A 29 23.53 -7.36 9.85
CA GLY A 29 23.02 -7.84 8.56
C GLY A 29 21.53 -7.64 8.27
N GLY A 30 20.72 -7.10 9.18
CA GLY A 30 19.27 -7.02 8.99
C GLY A 30 18.75 -5.77 8.26
N LYS A 31 17.66 -5.90 7.51
CA LYS A 31 16.86 -4.80 6.96
C LYS A 31 15.84 -4.34 8.00
N THR A 32 15.96 -3.09 8.46
CA THR A 32 15.02 -2.45 9.38
C THR A 32 14.16 -1.44 8.64
N VAL A 33 12.85 -1.48 8.89
CA VAL A 33 11.89 -0.49 8.36
C VAL A 33 11.22 0.21 9.54
N THR A 34 11.42 1.52 9.62
CA THR A 34 10.74 2.38 10.59
C THR A 34 9.65 3.16 9.87
N TRP A 35 8.39 2.85 10.16
CA TRP A 35 7.24 3.58 9.61
C TRP A 35 6.94 4.82 10.43
N TYR A 36 6.68 5.91 9.74
CA TYR A 36 6.15 7.17 10.24
C TYR A 36 4.71 7.32 9.74
N LEU A 37 4.01 8.36 10.20
CA LEU A 37 2.64 8.63 9.74
C LEU A 37 2.61 9.04 8.24
N ASP A 38 3.71 9.56 7.70
CA ASP A 38 3.80 10.12 6.34
C ASP A 38 4.89 9.49 5.45
N GLY A 39 5.44 8.33 5.86
CA GLY A 39 6.52 7.69 5.13
C GLY A 39 7.18 6.54 5.89
N ALA A 40 8.31 6.07 5.38
CA ALA A 40 9.16 5.11 6.06
C ALA A 40 10.63 5.47 5.93
N LYS A 41 11.44 5.09 6.92
CA LYS A 41 12.89 5.03 6.83
C LYS A 41 13.29 3.56 6.69
N VAL A 42 14.06 3.25 5.65
CA VAL A 42 14.62 1.92 5.43
C VAL A 42 16.10 1.98 5.75
N GLU A 43 16.58 1.04 6.55
CA GLU A 43 17.99 0.87 6.91
C GLU A 43 18.39 -0.58 6.65
N GLN A 44 19.54 -0.80 6.00
CA GLN A 44 20.05 -2.16 5.78
C GLN A 44 21.58 -2.14 5.64
N GLU A 45 22.20 -3.27 5.96
CA GLU A 45 23.62 -3.50 5.71
C GLU A 45 23.81 -4.30 4.42
N LEU A 46 24.71 -3.85 3.57
CA LEU A 46 25.01 -4.50 2.29
C LEU A 46 26.47 -4.95 2.24
N PRO A 47 26.75 -6.22 1.87
CA PRO A 47 28.10 -6.62 1.50
C PRO A 47 28.48 -5.98 0.16
N VAL A 48 29.72 -5.49 0.09
CA VAL A 48 30.34 -4.97 -1.13
C VAL A 48 31.47 -5.90 -1.52
N GLU A 49 31.44 -6.36 -2.77
CA GLU A 49 32.44 -7.27 -3.34
C GLU A 49 33.10 -6.61 -4.55
N ASN A 50 34.38 -6.90 -4.79
CA ASN A 50 35.13 -6.32 -5.90
C ASN A 50 35.10 -4.78 -5.91
N SER A 51 35.09 -4.18 -4.72
CA SER A 51 35.09 -2.73 -4.52
C SER A 51 33.83 -2.00 -5.03
N TYR A 52 32.76 -2.72 -5.40
CA TYR A 52 31.60 -2.15 -6.09
C TYR A 52 30.28 -2.83 -5.72
N ARG A 53 29.21 -2.04 -5.61
CA ARG A 53 27.85 -2.54 -5.40
C ARG A 53 26.82 -1.64 -6.07
N GLU A 54 25.88 -2.26 -6.77
CA GLU A 54 24.64 -1.60 -7.19
C GLU A 54 23.49 -1.96 -6.26
N LEU A 55 22.60 -0.99 -6.08
CA LEU A 55 21.37 -1.15 -5.35
C LEU A 55 20.25 -0.41 -6.08
N LEU A 56 19.18 -1.13 -6.41
CA LEU A 56 17.97 -0.54 -6.92
C LEU A 56 17.15 0.07 -5.76
N LEU A 57 16.90 1.37 -5.83
CA LEU A 57 16.07 2.12 -4.90
C LEU A 57 14.66 2.25 -5.45
N PRO A 58 13.63 2.16 -4.58
CA PRO A 58 12.25 2.28 -5.03
C PRO A 58 11.96 3.68 -5.59
N PRO A 59 10.98 3.82 -6.51
CA PRO A 59 10.55 5.13 -7.03
C PRO A 59 10.01 6.06 -5.94
N THR A 60 9.55 5.47 -4.84
CA THR A 60 8.94 6.18 -3.72
C THR A 60 9.99 6.81 -2.80
N MET A 61 11.28 6.58 -3.05
CA MET A 61 12.36 7.20 -2.30
C MET A 61 12.33 8.72 -2.47
N ARG A 62 12.33 9.45 -1.35
CA ARG A 62 12.43 10.91 -1.34
C ARG A 62 13.79 11.35 -1.90
N PRO A 63 13.84 12.28 -2.87
CA PRO A 63 15.10 12.83 -3.38
C PRO A 63 15.99 13.37 -2.27
N GLY A 64 17.30 13.12 -2.36
CA GLY A 64 18.28 13.58 -1.36
C GLY A 64 18.21 12.89 0.00
N SER A 65 17.37 11.86 0.18
CA SER A 65 17.29 11.11 1.46
C SER A 65 18.29 9.97 1.59
N PHE A 66 18.88 9.51 0.48
CA PHE A 66 19.84 8.40 0.50
C PHE A 66 21.09 8.75 1.30
N ARG A 67 21.53 7.84 2.17
CA ARG A 67 22.78 7.91 2.92
C ARG A 67 23.49 6.56 2.82
N ALA A 68 24.79 6.60 2.59
CA ALA A 68 25.67 5.44 2.71
C ALA A 68 26.73 5.75 3.77
N ARG A 69 27.00 4.78 4.65
CA ARG A 69 28.06 4.86 5.65
C ARG A 69 28.94 3.61 5.57
N PRO A 70 30.28 3.77 5.60
CA PRO A 70 31.16 2.62 5.69
C PRO A 70 30.92 1.89 7.02
N LEU A 71 30.95 0.56 7.00
CA LEU A 71 31.02 -0.27 8.19
C LEU A 71 32.42 -0.89 8.29
N VAL A 72 32.56 -1.91 9.13
CA VAL A 72 33.85 -2.56 9.43
C VAL A 72 34.55 -3.03 8.14
N GLY A 73 35.80 -2.61 7.98
CA GLY A 73 36.70 -3.11 6.94
C GLY A 73 36.63 -2.40 5.59
N CYS A 74 35.96 -1.24 5.47
CA CYS A 74 35.99 -0.46 4.22
C CYS A 74 35.90 1.05 4.44
N ARG A 75 36.30 1.81 3.41
CA ARG A 75 36.08 3.25 3.29
C ARG A 75 35.30 3.52 2.01
N LEU A 76 34.35 4.46 2.03
CA LEU A 76 33.60 4.83 0.83
C LEU A 76 34.49 5.66 -0.09
N ALA A 77 34.59 5.25 -1.35
CA ALA A 77 35.34 5.97 -2.39
C ALA A 77 34.42 6.90 -3.18
N ARG A 78 33.27 6.40 -3.65
CA ARG A 78 32.31 7.15 -4.48
C ARG A 78 30.91 6.61 -4.27
N VAL A 79 29.92 7.48 -4.35
CA VAL A 79 28.50 7.12 -4.38
C VAL A 79 27.85 7.92 -5.50
N GLU A 80 27.12 7.24 -6.37
CA GLU A 80 26.32 7.88 -7.42
C GLU A 80 24.89 7.38 -7.38
N LEU A 81 23.97 8.29 -7.72
CA LEU A 81 22.55 8.01 -7.84
C LEU A 81 22.15 8.32 -9.28
N GLU A 82 21.81 7.29 -10.05
CA GLU A 82 21.39 7.44 -11.43
C GLU A 82 19.92 6.99 -11.58
N PRO A 83 19.02 7.83 -12.12
CA PRO A 83 17.66 7.40 -12.38
C PRO A 83 17.68 6.29 -13.43
N VAL A 84 16.93 5.21 -13.17
CA VAL A 84 16.71 4.15 -14.16
C VAL A 84 15.84 4.76 -15.26
N LYS A 85 16.44 5.00 -16.43
CA LYS A 85 15.66 5.36 -17.61
C LYS A 85 14.85 4.13 -18.00
N PRO A 86 13.52 4.23 -18.22
CA PRO A 86 12.78 3.14 -18.82
C PRO A 86 13.47 2.78 -20.14
N GLY A 87 13.72 1.49 -20.36
CA GLY A 87 14.42 1.06 -21.56
C GLY A 87 13.59 1.45 -22.78
N LYS A 88 14.23 2.03 -23.82
CA LYS A 88 13.57 2.30 -25.12
C LYS A 88 12.92 1.04 -25.74
N SER A 89 13.29 -0.15 -25.27
CA SER A 89 12.69 -1.43 -25.67
C SER A 89 11.29 -1.60 -25.08
N ASP A 90 11.12 -1.28 -23.80
CA ASP A 90 9.85 -1.48 -23.07
C ASP A 90 8.78 -0.53 -23.58
N GLU A 91 9.16 0.72 -23.89
CA GLU A 91 8.28 1.73 -24.50
C GLU A 91 7.79 1.29 -25.89
N LYS A 92 8.69 0.71 -26.71
CA LYS A 92 8.33 0.15 -28.02
C LYS A 92 7.43 -1.08 -27.90
N GLU A 93 7.68 -1.93 -26.91
CA GLU A 93 6.86 -3.11 -26.66
C GLU A 93 5.47 -2.72 -26.17
N LEU A 94 5.37 -1.73 -25.28
CA LEU A 94 4.10 -1.17 -24.82
C LEU A 94 3.29 -0.60 -25.99
N ALA A 95 3.92 0.20 -26.85
CA ALA A 95 3.29 0.77 -28.03
C ALA A 95 2.77 -0.32 -28.99
N ARG A 96 3.55 -1.39 -29.22
CA ARG A 96 3.12 -2.53 -30.04
C ARG A 96 1.93 -3.29 -29.42
N LEU A 97 1.93 -3.46 -28.10
CA LEU A 97 0.82 -4.13 -27.41
C LEU A 97 -0.45 -3.29 -27.42
N ASP A 98 -0.35 -1.97 -27.26
CA ASP A 98 -1.49 -1.06 -27.35
C ASP A 98 -2.08 -1.05 -28.77
N GLU A 99 -1.26 -0.99 -29.82
CA GLU A 99 -1.72 -1.10 -31.22
C GLU A 99 -2.45 -2.43 -31.47
N ARG A 100 -1.88 -3.54 -31.00
CA ARG A 100 -2.50 -4.86 -31.14
C ARG A 100 -3.82 -4.98 -30.37
N ARG A 101 -3.94 -4.30 -29.23
CA ARG A 101 -5.19 -4.27 -28.44
C ARG A 101 -6.29 -3.56 -29.22
N GLU A 102 -5.99 -2.41 -29.82
CA GLU A 102 -6.98 -1.68 -30.63
C GLU A 102 -7.42 -2.50 -31.85
N GLU A 103 -6.51 -3.18 -32.53
CA GLU A 103 -6.84 -4.08 -33.65
C GLU A 103 -7.81 -5.20 -33.22
N LEU A 104 -7.56 -5.83 -32.07
CA LEU A 104 -8.45 -6.88 -31.54
C LEU A 104 -9.81 -6.33 -31.10
N ARG A 105 -9.86 -5.10 -30.55
CA ARG A 105 -11.13 -4.43 -30.21
C ARG A 105 -11.96 -4.15 -31.45
N ASP A 106 -11.35 -3.67 -32.52
CA ASP A 106 -12.06 -3.42 -33.77
C ASP A 106 -12.52 -4.72 -34.42
N ARG A 107 -11.71 -5.78 -34.36
CA ARG A 107 -12.12 -7.12 -34.79
C ARG A 107 -13.30 -7.64 -33.97
N LEU A 108 -13.33 -7.38 -32.66
CA LEU A 108 -14.44 -7.77 -31.79
C LEU A 108 -15.73 -7.04 -32.17
N LYS A 109 -15.67 -5.72 -32.43
CA LYS A 109 -16.81 -4.94 -32.94
C LYS A 109 -17.32 -5.51 -34.26
N ALA A 110 -16.41 -5.80 -35.21
CA ALA A 110 -16.78 -6.37 -36.50
C ALA A 110 -17.45 -7.75 -36.37
N LEU A 111 -16.99 -8.58 -35.43
CA LEU A 111 -17.65 -9.86 -35.12
C LEU A 111 -19.03 -9.67 -34.50
N GLY A 112 -19.22 -8.65 -33.66
CA GLY A 112 -20.53 -8.28 -33.11
C GLY A 112 -21.53 -7.91 -34.20
N VAL A 113 -21.13 -7.07 -35.17
CA VAL A 113 -21.98 -6.72 -36.33
C VAL A 113 -22.32 -7.96 -37.15
N LYS A 114 -21.35 -8.87 -37.38
CA LYS A 114 -21.62 -10.15 -38.08
C LYS A 114 -22.61 -11.03 -37.32
N GLU A 115 -22.50 -11.10 -36.00
CA GLU A 115 -23.43 -11.83 -35.14
C GLU A 115 -24.86 -11.31 -35.32
N GLU A 116 -25.05 -9.99 -35.29
CA GLU A 116 -26.37 -9.36 -35.49
C GLU A 116 -26.96 -9.67 -36.87
N ILE A 117 -26.14 -9.59 -37.93
CA ILE A 117 -26.57 -9.91 -39.31
C ILE A 117 -27.03 -11.37 -39.41
N PHE A 118 -26.25 -12.33 -38.88
CA PHE A 118 -26.63 -13.74 -38.95
C PHE A 118 -27.85 -14.07 -38.07
N LYS A 119 -27.98 -13.41 -36.91
CA LYS A 119 -29.14 -13.57 -36.02
C LYS A 119 -30.42 -13.02 -36.65
N ALA A 120 -30.33 -11.86 -37.31
CA ALA A 120 -31.43 -11.30 -38.09
C ALA A 120 -31.79 -12.20 -39.29
N THR A 121 -30.78 -12.75 -39.97
CA THR A 121 -30.97 -13.68 -41.10
C THR A 121 -31.71 -14.94 -40.65
N ALA A 122 -31.24 -15.61 -39.58
CA ALA A 122 -31.88 -16.80 -39.03
C ALA A 122 -33.34 -16.53 -38.60
N LYS A 123 -33.61 -15.39 -37.97
CA LYS A 123 -34.97 -14.99 -37.57
C LYS A 123 -35.88 -14.73 -38.78
N SER A 124 -35.37 -14.06 -39.82
CA SER A 124 -36.14 -13.70 -41.02
C SER A 124 -36.54 -14.91 -41.89
N GLN A 125 -35.74 -15.98 -41.90
CA GLN A 125 -36.00 -17.19 -42.66
C GLN A 125 -37.06 -18.09 -42.00
N GLY A 126 -37.21 -18.02 -40.67
CA GLY A 126 -38.19 -18.81 -39.91
C GLY A 126 -39.59 -18.19 -39.81
N SER A 127 -39.78 -16.90 -40.12
CA SER A 127 -41.01 -16.17 -39.80
C SER A 127 -42.02 -16.02 -40.94
N LYS A 128 -41.75 -16.53 -42.15
CA LYS A 128 -42.67 -16.45 -43.30
C LYS A 128 -43.19 -17.84 -43.68
N ALA A 129 -44.51 -18.01 -43.75
CA ALA A 129 -45.14 -19.26 -44.15
C ALA A 129 -44.71 -19.65 -45.59
N PRO A 130 -44.03 -20.81 -45.78
CA PRO A 130 -43.52 -21.19 -47.08
C PRO A 130 -44.65 -21.52 -48.07
N LYS A 131 -44.67 -20.81 -49.20
CA LYS A 131 -45.59 -21.12 -50.31
C LYS A 131 -44.84 -21.90 -51.39
N ARG A 132 -45.40 -23.03 -51.82
CA ARG A 132 -44.89 -23.80 -52.95
C ARG A 132 -45.07 -22.98 -54.22
N THR A 133 -43.99 -22.71 -54.94
CA THR A 133 -44.02 -21.94 -56.20
C THR A 133 -43.35 -22.73 -57.31
N ARG A 134 -43.60 -22.37 -58.57
CA ARG A 134 -42.97 -23.01 -59.74
C ARG A 134 -41.43 -22.91 -59.72
N THR A 135 -40.89 -21.88 -59.06
CA THR A 135 -39.44 -21.65 -58.89
C THR A 135 -38.87 -22.21 -57.59
N ASN A 136 -39.70 -22.60 -56.62
CA ASN A 136 -39.27 -23.26 -55.38
C ASN A 136 -40.23 -24.43 -55.05
N PRO A 137 -39.96 -25.63 -55.62
CA PRO A 137 -40.85 -26.78 -55.51
C PRO A 137 -40.87 -27.40 -54.10
N GLU A 138 -39.83 -27.16 -53.29
CA GLU A 138 -39.70 -27.65 -51.90
C GLU A 138 -39.27 -26.53 -50.93
N PRO A 139 -40.18 -25.63 -50.54
CA PRO A 139 -39.82 -24.46 -49.75
C PRO A 139 -39.38 -24.80 -48.32
N LEU A 140 -39.77 -25.97 -47.79
CA LEU A 140 -39.35 -26.43 -46.46
C LEU A 140 -37.88 -26.88 -46.42
N THR A 141 -37.37 -27.52 -47.47
CA THR A 141 -35.96 -27.96 -47.53
C THR A 141 -35.03 -26.77 -47.74
N ALA A 142 -35.42 -25.80 -48.57
CA ALA A 142 -34.69 -24.53 -48.74
C ALA A 142 -34.57 -23.71 -47.43
N ILE A 143 -35.66 -23.61 -46.65
CA ILE A 143 -35.64 -22.92 -45.35
C ILE A 143 -34.72 -23.65 -44.36
N ARG A 144 -34.76 -24.99 -44.31
CA ARG A 144 -33.88 -25.79 -43.45
C ARG A 144 -32.41 -25.55 -43.81
N GLN A 145 -32.06 -25.65 -45.09
CA GLN A 145 -30.69 -25.41 -45.57
C GLN A 145 -30.20 -23.98 -45.25
N GLY A 146 -31.04 -22.96 -45.45
CA GLY A 146 -30.69 -21.57 -45.11
C GLY A 146 -30.52 -21.34 -43.61
N THR A 147 -31.32 -22.03 -42.79
CA THR A 147 -31.24 -21.97 -41.32
C THR A 147 -29.98 -22.68 -40.82
N ASP A 148 -29.69 -23.88 -41.32
CA ASP A 148 -28.49 -24.65 -40.98
C ASP A 148 -27.21 -23.89 -41.38
N TYR A 149 -27.23 -23.24 -42.54
CA TYR A 149 -26.16 -22.35 -42.98
C TYR A 149 -25.98 -21.16 -42.02
N ALA A 150 -27.05 -20.47 -41.64
CA ALA A 150 -26.98 -19.34 -40.71
C ALA A 150 -26.48 -19.76 -39.33
N ILE A 151 -26.91 -20.93 -38.83
CA ILE A 151 -26.47 -21.48 -37.54
C ILE A 151 -24.96 -21.81 -37.58
N SER A 152 -24.49 -22.50 -38.61
CA SER A 152 -23.05 -22.84 -38.74
C SER A 152 -22.16 -21.59 -38.79
N ARG A 153 -22.58 -20.55 -39.53
CA ARG A 153 -21.88 -19.26 -39.55
C ARG A 153 -21.91 -18.54 -38.21
N LEU A 154 -23.03 -18.62 -37.48
CA LEU A 154 -23.14 -18.06 -36.14
C LEU A 154 -22.19 -18.77 -35.16
N GLU A 155 -22.07 -20.10 -35.25
CA GLU A 155 -21.10 -20.85 -34.45
C GLU A 155 -19.66 -20.45 -34.73
N GLU A 156 -19.29 -20.26 -36.01
CA GLU A 156 -17.97 -19.76 -36.40
C GLU A 156 -17.70 -18.38 -35.79
N VAL A 157 -18.69 -17.47 -35.83
CA VAL A 157 -18.59 -16.13 -35.22
C VAL A 157 -18.40 -16.23 -33.71
N TYR A 158 -19.16 -17.09 -33.01
CA TYR A 158 -18.98 -17.29 -31.56
C TYR A 158 -17.62 -17.91 -31.21
N ARG A 159 -17.09 -18.84 -32.01
CA ARG A 159 -15.74 -19.39 -31.81
C ARG A 159 -14.67 -18.31 -32.02
N ALA A 160 -14.81 -17.51 -33.08
CA ALA A 160 -13.89 -16.40 -33.36
C ALA A 160 -13.92 -15.34 -32.26
N ARG A 161 -15.12 -14.98 -31.77
CA ARG A 161 -15.32 -14.01 -30.68
C ARG A 161 -14.65 -14.47 -29.40
N ARG A 162 -14.90 -15.71 -28.95
CA ARG A 162 -14.25 -16.28 -27.76
C ARG A 162 -12.73 -16.36 -27.90
N LYS A 163 -12.20 -16.54 -29.10
CA LYS A 163 -10.75 -16.49 -29.34
C LYS A 163 -10.22 -15.06 -29.15
N VAL A 164 -10.82 -14.08 -29.81
CA VAL A 164 -10.41 -12.67 -29.71
C VAL A 164 -10.52 -12.15 -28.27
N GLU A 165 -11.58 -12.50 -27.53
CA GLU A 165 -11.74 -12.12 -26.12
C GLU A 165 -10.65 -12.71 -25.22
N ARG A 166 -10.23 -13.97 -25.47
CA ARG A 166 -9.10 -14.58 -24.75
C ARG A 166 -7.78 -13.89 -25.07
N ASP A 167 -7.52 -13.63 -26.35
CA ASP A 167 -6.31 -12.94 -26.79
C ASP A 167 -6.24 -11.53 -26.18
N LEU A 168 -7.36 -10.80 -26.14
CA LEU A 168 -7.45 -9.48 -25.53
C LEU A 168 -7.17 -9.53 -24.02
N LYS A 169 -7.73 -10.51 -23.31
CA LYS A 169 -7.45 -10.71 -21.87
C LYS A 169 -5.98 -11.06 -21.60
N GLU A 170 -5.34 -11.80 -22.49
CA GLU A 170 -3.90 -12.10 -22.40
C GLU A 170 -3.05 -10.85 -22.63
N LEU A 171 -3.39 -10.04 -23.64
CA LEU A 171 -2.73 -8.77 -23.90
C LEU A 171 -2.89 -7.79 -22.73
N ASP A 172 -4.08 -7.66 -22.16
CA ASP A 172 -4.30 -6.78 -21.00
C ASP A 172 -3.44 -7.20 -19.80
N ARG A 173 -3.28 -8.51 -19.56
CA ARG A 173 -2.36 -9.02 -18.53
C ARG A 173 -0.91 -8.64 -18.84
N LYS A 174 -0.47 -8.75 -20.09
CA LYS A 174 0.88 -8.36 -20.53
C LYS A 174 1.11 -6.86 -20.36
N VAL A 175 0.15 -6.03 -20.76
CA VAL A 175 0.22 -4.57 -20.59
C VAL A 175 0.27 -4.20 -19.11
N VAL A 176 -0.54 -4.83 -18.24
CA VAL A 176 -0.49 -4.56 -16.79
C VAL A 176 0.85 -4.99 -16.20
N ALA A 177 1.42 -6.12 -16.63
CA ALA A 177 2.73 -6.59 -16.19
C ALA A 177 3.86 -5.63 -16.62
N LEU A 178 3.86 -5.21 -17.90
CA LEU A 178 4.81 -4.25 -18.46
C LEU A 178 4.68 -2.87 -17.82
N LYS A 179 3.46 -2.39 -17.55
CA LYS A 179 3.28 -1.13 -16.79
C LYS A 179 3.73 -1.25 -15.34
N LYS A 180 3.63 -2.44 -14.73
CA LYS A 180 4.22 -2.70 -13.41
C LYS A 180 5.74 -2.71 -13.46
N SER A 181 6.35 -3.22 -14.53
CA SER A 181 7.81 -3.16 -14.71
C SER A 181 8.30 -1.77 -15.13
N GLU A 182 7.50 -0.98 -15.85
CA GLU A 182 7.77 0.43 -16.15
C GLU A 182 7.67 1.30 -14.87
N LYS A 183 6.81 0.91 -13.92
CA LYS A 183 6.82 1.42 -12.54
C LYS A 183 8.04 0.98 -11.73
N VAL A 184 8.95 0.15 -12.27
CA VAL A 184 10.35 0.05 -11.81
C VAL A 184 11.17 1.24 -12.35
N SER A 185 10.51 2.36 -12.64
CA SER A 185 11.10 3.68 -12.39
C SER A 185 11.70 3.66 -10.98
N GLY A 186 12.95 4.06 -10.87
CA GLY A 186 13.72 3.92 -9.66
C GLY A 186 15.04 4.64 -9.80
N THR A 187 15.84 4.63 -8.76
CA THR A 187 17.20 5.16 -8.80
C THR A 187 18.16 4.02 -8.50
N VAL A 188 19.20 3.84 -9.31
CA VAL A 188 20.28 2.92 -8.98
C VAL A 188 21.31 3.69 -8.17
N ALA A 189 21.54 3.26 -6.93
CA ALA A 189 22.71 3.65 -6.16
C ALA A 189 23.89 2.78 -6.57
N ARG A 190 24.93 3.42 -7.10
CA ARG A 190 26.24 2.80 -7.35
C ARG A 190 27.19 3.22 -6.25
N ILE A 191 27.76 2.23 -5.55
CA ILE A 191 28.59 2.44 -4.37
C ILE A 191 29.95 1.82 -4.64
N TRP A 192 31.00 2.61 -4.54
CA TRP A 192 32.39 2.16 -4.60
C TRP A 192 33.05 2.28 -3.24
N ILE A 193 33.85 1.29 -2.88
CA ILE A 193 34.65 1.29 -1.65
C ILE A 193 36.15 1.25 -1.97
N GLU A 194 36.97 1.77 -1.08
CA GLU A 194 38.40 1.53 -1.03
C GLU A 194 38.62 0.14 -0.41
N GLY A 195 39.25 -0.77 -1.17
CA GLY A 195 39.51 -2.15 -0.77
C GLY A 195 38.63 -3.18 -1.48
N ARG A 196 39.03 -4.46 -1.44
CA ARG A 196 38.42 -5.53 -2.25
C ARG A 196 37.04 -5.98 -1.77
N ARG A 197 36.78 -5.91 -0.46
CA ARG A 197 35.54 -6.36 0.19
C ARG A 197 35.25 -5.50 1.42
N GLY A 198 33.97 -5.35 1.75
CA GLY A 198 33.54 -4.58 2.92
C GLY A 198 32.04 -4.68 3.17
N LYS A 199 31.57 -3.94 4.18
CA LYS A 199 30.14 -3.78 4.45
C LYS A 199 29.80 -2.29 4.46
N VAL A 200 28.68 -1.94 3.85
CA VAL A 200 28.18 -0.55 3.83
C VAL A 200 26.78 -0.56 4.43
N GLY A 201 26.56 0.33 5.39
CA GLY A 201 25.23 0.62 5.91
C GLY A 201 24.58 1.64 4.99
N ILE A 202 23.36 1.36 4.54
CA ILE A 202 22.59 2.32 3.77
C ILE A 202 21.33 2.71 4.52
N SER A 203 20.85 3.92 4.24
CA SER A 203 19.51 4.32 4.64
C SER A 203 18.89 5.25 3.61
N TYR A 204 17.57 5.22 3.51
CA TYR A 204 16.80 6.14 2.67
C TYR A 204 15.38 6.29 3.22
N ILE A 205 14.68 7.34 2.77
CA ILE A 205 13.31 7.64 3.20
C ILE A 205 12.37 7.42 2.00
N THR A 206 11.22 6.78 2.22
CA THR A 206 10.12 6.71 1.24
C THR A 206 8.98 7.65 1.64
N GLY A 207 8.37 8.31 0.66
CA GLY A 207 7.46 9.44 0.88
C GLY A 207 6.02 9.25 0.41
N ASP A 208 5.60 8.02 0.17
CA ASP A 208 4.32 7.71 -0.48
C ASP A 208 3.25 7.18 0.49
N ARG A 209 3.66 6.48 1.54
CA ARG A 209 2.77 5.82 2.50
C ARG A 209 3.38 5.80 3.89
N GLY A 210 2.55 6.03 4.90
CA GLY A 210 2.87 5.80 6.31
C GLY A 210 2.00 4.69 6.91
N TRP A 211 2.19 4.42 8.19
CA TRP A 211 1.23 3.60 8.94
C TRP A 211 0.04 4.45 9.37
N THR A 212 -1.14 3.83 9.45
CA THR A 212 -2.38 4.53 9.84
C THR A 212 -2.80 4.10 11.25
N PRO A 213 -2.96 5.05 12.19
CA PRO A 213 -3.54 4.77 13.49
C PRO A 213 -5.01 4.37 13.39
N TYR A 214 -5.40 3.39 14.19
CA TYR A 214 -6.78 2.95 14.36
C TYR A 214 -7.01 2.67 15.84
N TYR A 215 -8.13 3.12 16.40
CA TYR A 215 -8.41 3.05 17.83
C TYR A 215 -9.62 2.17 18.11
N ASP A 216 -9.50 1.27 19.08
CA ASP A 216 -10.66 0.64 19.72
C ASP A 216 -10.92 1.38 21.03
N VAL A 217 -12.08 2.02 21.14
CA VAL A 217 -12.52 2.80 22.30
C VAL A 217 -13.66 2.05 22.99
N ARG A 218 -13.37 1.48 24.16
CA ARG A 218 -14.35 0.75 24.97
C ARG A 218 -14.76 1.60 26.16
N ILE A 219 -16.00 2.09 26.13
CA ILE A 219 -16.55 3.02 27.14
C ILE A 219 -17.06 2.21 28.34
N ALA A 220 -16.54 2.48 29.53
CA ALA A 220 -16.87 1.81 30.78
C ALA A 220 -17.07 2.83 31.91
N GLY A 221 -18.28 3.41 31.98
CA GLY A 221 -18.64 4.36 33.04
C GLY A 221 -17.87 5.67 32.95
N ASP A 222 -17.01 5.92 33.93
CA ASP A 222 -16.18 7.14 34.09
C ASP A 222 -14.82 7.05 33.36
N ALA A 223 -14.55 5.94 32.67
CA ALA A 223 -13.33 5.73 31.92
C ALA A 223 -13.60 5.04 30.58
N ALA A 224 -12.63 5.15 29.67
CA ALA A 224 -12.60 4.43 28.42
C ALA A 224 -11.25 3.70 28.27
N ASP A 225 -11.31 2.41 27.94
CA ASP A 225 -10.13 1.67 27.51
C ASP A 225 -9.90 1.95 26.03
N VAL A 226 -8.82 2.69 25.74
CA VAL A 226 -8.42 3.10 24.39
C VAL A 226 -7.23 2.26 23.96
N THR A 227 -7.45 1.39 22.97
CA THR A 227 -6.39 0.59 22.36
C THR A 227 -6.01 1.15 21.01
N MET A 228 -4.76 1.60 20.88
CA MET A 228 -4.18 2.03 19.62
C MET A 228 -3.64 0.83 18.85
N MET A 229 -4.09 0.70 17.62
CA MET A 229 -3.66 -0.27 16.65
C MET A 229 -3.07 0.44 15.43
N ALA A 230 -2.23 -0.26 14.68
CA ALA A 230 -1.57 0.23 13.49
C ALA A 230 -1.92 -0.62 12.29
N ARG A 231 -2.40 0.03 11.23
CA ARG A 231 -2.43 -0.54 9.88
C ARG A 231 -1.10 -0.22 9.22
N VAL A 232 -0.21 -1.21 9.19
CA VAL A 232 1.15 -1.05 8.66
C VAL A 232 1.17 -1.52 7.20
N PRO A 233 1.73 -0.74 6.26
CA PRO A 233 1.89 -1.22 4.89
C PRO A 233 2.85 -2.42 4.81
N ASP A 234 2.79 -3.16 3.70
CA ASP A 234 3.69 -4.29 3.49
C ASP A 234 5.16 -3.84 3.59
N SER A 235 5.90 -4.50 4.47
CA SER A 235 7.29 -4.20 4.79
C SER A 235 8.24 -5.24 4.17
N ALA A 236 7.81 -5.90 3.08
CA ALA A 236 8.49 -6.99 2.38
C ALA A 236 10.02 -7.07 2.60
N GLY A 237 10.44 -8.17 3.21
CA GLY A 237 11.84 -8.50 3.49
C GLY A 237 12.48 -7.71 4.64
N ALA A 238 11.71 -6.95 5.44
CA ALA A 238 12.21 -6.35 6.67
C ALA A 238 12.34 -7.41 7.79
N ASP A 239 13.53 -7.48 8.39
CA ASP A 239 13.79 -8.31 9.57
C ASP A 239 13.24 -7.66 10.84
N THR A 240 13.18 -6.33 10.86
CA THR A 240 12.67 -5.56 11.99
C THR A 240 11.76 -4.44 11.50
N VAL A 241 10.59 -4.33 12.11
CA VAL A 241 9.61 -3.27 11.85
C VAL A 241 9.39 -2.45 13.11
N GLN A 242 9.50 -1.13 12.98
CA GLN A 242 9.28 -0.17 14.05
C GLN A 242 8.25 0.87 13.60
N LEU A 243 7.47 1.43 14.53
CA LEU A 243 6.54 2.51 14.25
C LEU A 243 6.92 3.77 15.02
N VAL A 244 6.71 4.93 14.41
CA VAL A 244 6.88 6.23 15.06
C VAL A 244 5.57 6.99 14.92
N ALA A 245 4.99 7.42 16.04
CA ALA A 245 3.72 8.17 16.10
C ALA A 245 3.90 9.66 15.78
N ALA A 246 4.66 9.94 14.73
CA ALA A 246 4.91 11.27 14.20
C ALA A 246 5.20 11.17 12.70
N GLY A 247 5.11 12.29 11.99
CA GLY A 247 5.67 12.40 10.65
C GLY A 247 7.21 12.44 10.69
N ILE A 248 7.86 12.15 9.57
CA ILE A 248 9.32 12.12 9.40
C ILE A 248 9.96 13.43 9.88
N SER A 249 9.37 14.58 9.58
CA SER A 249 9.90 15.88 10.01
C SER A 249 9.85 16.09 11.54
N GLY A 250 8.92 15.42 12.23
CA GLY A 250 8.77 15.46 13.69
C GLY A 250 9.46 14.30 14.41
N ALA A 251 10.18 13.44 13.69
CA ALA A 251 10.75 12.20 14.21
C ALA A 251 11.78 12.40 15.33
N GLY A 252 12.49 13.53 15.33
CA GLY A 252 13.62 13.78 16.24
C GLY A 252 13.29 13.77 17.73
N SER A 253 12.00 13.83 18.09
CA SER A 253 11.52 13.79 19.48
C SER A 253 10.66 12.58 19.80
N SER A 254 10.46 11.67 18.84
CA SER A 254 9.54 10.55 18.99
C SER A 254 10.27 9.23 19.23
N VAL A 255 9.75 8.42 20.15
CA VAL A 255 10.33 7.14 20.52
C VAL A 255 9.73 6.05 19.62
N PRO A 256 10.57 5.22 18.94
CA PRO A 256 10.09 4.09 18.17
C PRO A 256 9.31 3.09 19.05
N LEU A 257 8.16 2.66 18.54
CA LEU A 257 7.29 1.66 19.13
C LEU A 257 7.60 0.33 18.43
N ALA A 258 8.06 -0.66 19.20
CA ALA A 258 8.23 -2.02 18.71
C ALA A 258 6.85 -2.65 18.51
N VAL A 259 6.61 -3.26 17.35
CA VAL A 259 5.30 -3.81 17.01
C VAL A 259 5.44 -5.26 16.63
N ARG A 260 4.54 -6.09 17.17
CA ARG A 260 4.46 -7.51 16.81
C ARG A 260 3.80 -7.64 15.43
N PRO A 261 4.24 -8.58 14.58
CA PRO A 261 3.60 -8.83 13.30
C PRO A 261 2.09 -9.08 13.47
N GLY A 262 1.27 -8.32 12.74
CA GLY A 262 -0.19 -8.38 12.75
C GLY A 262 -0.76 -7.24 11.90
N ASN A 263 -1.94 -7.41 11.31
CA ASN A 263 -2.62 -6.32 10.60
C ASN A 263 -4.13 -6.34 10.90
N PRO A 264 -4.63 -5.42 11.76
CA PRO A 264 -3.90 -4.34 12.42
C PRO A 264 -3.04 -4.85 13.59
N ALA A 265 -1.88 -4.23 13.81
CA ALA A 265 -1.00 -4.57 14.92
C ALA A 265 -1.31 -3.74 16.17
N ARG A 266 -1.45 -4.36 17.34
CA ARG A 266 -1.64 -3.62 18.59
C ARG A 266 -0.36 -2.87 18.98
N VAL A 267 -0.48 -1.55 19.19
CA VAL A 267 0.66 -0.68 19.51
C VAL A 267 0.70 -0.34 21.00
N ASN A 268 -0.41 0.15 21.55
CA ASN A 268 -0.51 0.53 22.95
C ASN A 268 -1.96 0.43 23.45
N SER A 269 -2.15 0.38 24.76
CA SER A 269 -3.47 0.43 25.39
C SER A 269 -3.39 1.31 26.62
N VAL A 270 -4.32 2.23 26.75
CA VAL A 270 -4.39 3.19 27.85
C VAL A 270 -5.83 3.31 28.32
N ARG A 271 -5.99 3.47 29.63
CA ARG A 271 -7.27 3.84 30.22
C ARG A 271 -7.33 5.35 30.40
N LEU A 272 -8.26 5.99 29.71
CA LEU A 272 -8.43 7.44 29.72
C LEU A 272 -9.71 7.83 30.48
N PRO A 273 -9.69 8.92 31.27
CA PRO A 273 -10.87 9.41 31.95
C PRO A 273 -11.92 9.93 30.94
N VAL A 274 -13.17 9.61 31.23
CA VAL A 274 -14.35 10.08 30.50
C VAL A 274 -15.01 11.17 31.33
N THR A 275 -15.06 12.38 30.78
CA THR A 275 -15.62 13.54 31.47
C THR A 275 -17.10 13.75 31.19
N ALA A 276 -17.59 13.22 30.07
CA ALA A 276 -19.00 13.23 29.74
C ALA A 276 -19.37 12.03 28.84
N VAL A 277 -20.50 11.39 29.14
CA VAL A 277 -21.18 10.45 28.25
C VAL A 277 -22.59 10.97 28.04
N LYS A 278 -22.93 11.28 26.79
CA LYS A 278 -24.27 11.70 26.40
C LYS A 278 -24.85 10.66 25.44
N PRO A 279 -25.75 9.79 25.90
CA PRO A 279 -26.59 9.01 25.00
C PRO A 279 -27.41 9.98 24.14
N MET A 280 -27.48 9.71 22.84
CA MET A 280 -28.29 10.53 21.93
C MET A 280 -29.53 9.73 21.50
N PRO A 281 -30.72 10.37 21.47
CA PRO A 281 -31.93 9.71 21.04
C PRO A 281 -31.93 9.62 19.51
N ASP A 282 -31.56 8.48 18.97
CA ASP A 282 -31.65 8.17 17.55
C ASP A 282 -32.21 6.76 17.31
N LEU A 283 -32.44 6.44 16.04
CA LEU A 283 -32.94 5.13 15.60
C LEU A 283 -31.95 3.98 15.88
N GLN A 284 -30.67 4.28 16.07
CA GLN A 284 -29.59 3.33 16.36
C GLN A 284 -28.70 3.89 17.47
N LYS A 285 -28.89 3.46 18.73
CA LYS A 285 -28.14 3.88 19.93
C LYS A 285 -26.80 4.59 19.62
N SER A 286 -26.79 5.92 19.62
CA SER A 286 -25.55 6.69 19.52
C SER A 286 -25.09 7.24 20.85
N VAL A 287 -23.77 7.40 20.96
CA VAL A 287 -23.10 7.91 22.16
C VAL A 287 -22.09 8.96 21.76
N ALA A 288 -22.19 10.11 22.42
CA ALA A 288 -21.17 11.14 22.43
C ALA A 288 -20.36 11.02 23.73
N VAL A 289 -19.05 10.81 23.61
CA VAL A 289 -18.13 10.63 24.75
C VAL A 289 -17.02 11.67 24.69
N THR A 290 -16.75 12.34 25.82
CA THR A 290 -15.58 13.21 25.95
C THR A 290 -14.48 12.49 26.70
N ILE A 291 -13.33 12.31 26.06
CA ILE A 291 -12.16 11.62 26.61
C ILE A 291 -11.04 12.63 26.80
N THR A 292 -10.28 12.54 27.89
CA THR A 292 -9.10 13.38 28.15
C THR A 292 -7.82 12.55 28.09
N ASN A 293 -6.81 13.02 27.35
CA ASN A 293 -5.52 12.35 27.30
C ASN A 293 -4.72 12.63 28.57
N SER A 294 -4.76 11.70 29.53
CA SER A 294 -3.98 11.76 30.77
C SER A 294 -2.55 11.24 30.62
N THR A 295 -2.11 10.85 29.41
CA THR A 295 -0.75 10.37 29.16
C THR A 295 0.23 11.50 28.88
N ASP A 296 1.53 11.19 28.91
CA ASP A 296 2.63 12.05 28.51
C ASP A 296 2.88 12.04 26.99
N ARG A 297 2.07 11.32 26.20
CA ARG A 297 2.26 11.13 24.76
C ARG A 297 1.13 11.69 23.94
N PHE A 298 1.48 12.20 22.76
CA PHE A 298 0.52 12.54 21.73
C PHE A 298 -0.14 11.28 21.16
N LEU A 299 -1.46 11.28 21.06
CA LEU A 299 -2.23 10.28 20.33
C LEU A 299 -2.47 10.81 18.91
N PRO A 300 -1.91 10.18 17.87
CA PRO A 300 -2.05 10.69 16.50
C PRO A 300 -3.49 10.58 15.96
N PRO A 301 -3.86 11.40 14.96
CA PRO A 301 -5.14 11.28 14.29
C PRO A 301 -5.30 9.93 13.59
N GLY A 302 -6.54 9.44 13.50
CA GLY A 302 -6.88 8.18 12.86
C GLY A 302 -8.37 7.86 12.90
N ASP A 303 -8.72 6.61 12.60
CA ASP A 303 -10.08 6.09 12.74
C ASP A 303 -10.29 5.54 14.16
N ALA A 304 -11.50 5.62 14.69
CA ALA A 304 -11.86 4.99 15.96
C ALA A 304 -13.13 4.13 15.81
N ALA A 305 -13.14 2.95 16.43
CA ALA A 305 -14.33 2.14 16.67
C ALA A 305 -14.79 2.30 18.11
N GLY A 306 -16.08 2.58 18.29
CA GLY A 306 -16.69 2.77 19.61
C GLY A 306 -17.43 1.52 20.06
N PHE A 307 -17.22 1.15 21.33
CA PHE A 307 -17.93 0.08 21.99
C PHE A 307 -18.50 0.58 23.31
N TRP A 308 -19.74 0.21 23.62
CA TRP A 308 -20.36 0.50 24.90
C TRP A 308 -21.10 -0.75 25.39
N GLN A 309 -20.79 -1.20 26.61
CA GLN A 309 -21.33 -2.46 27.16
C GLN A 309 -21.12 -3.67 26.22
N GLU A 310 -19.94 -3.77 25.61
CA GLU A 310 -19.58 -4.78 24.59
C GLU A 310 -20.39 -4.72 23.27
N GLU A 311 -21.31 -3.77 23.13
CA GLU A 311 -22.02 -3.49 21.88
C GLU A 311 -21.18 -2.55 20.99
N PHE A 312 -21.01 -2.92 19.71
CA PHE A 312 -20.35 -2.07 18.72
C PHE A 312 -21.29 -0.95 18.28
N LEU A 313 -20.85 0.30 18.44
CA LEU A 313 -21.65 1.49 18.13
C LEU A 313 -21.35 2.09 16.75
N GLY A 314 -20.23 1.73 16.13
CA GLY A 314 -19.82 2.29 14.84
C GLY A 314 -18.40 2.86 14.84
N HIS A 315 -18.09 3.59 13.77
CA HIS A 315 -16.82 4.26 13.58
C HIS A 315 -16.96 5.77 13.72
N SER A 316 -15.88 6.44 14.11
CA SER A 316 -15.75 7.89 14.20
C SER A 316 -14.36 8.32 13.72
N SER A 317 -14.23 9.56 13.27
CA SER A 317 -12.92 10.15 13.00
C SER A 317 -12.32 10.68 14.31
N PHE A 318 -11.03 10.39 14.54
CA PHE A 318 -10.29 10.87 15.70
C PHE A 318 -9.23 11.87 15.23
N ALA A 319 -9.36 13.12 15.65
CA ALA A 319 -8.48 14.22 15.24
C ALA A 319 -7.07 14.17 15.89
N GLY A 320 -6.83 13.19 16.76
CA GLY A 320 -5.66 13.16 17.62
C GLY A 320 -5.87 13.92 18.92
N LEU A 321 -5.01 13.68 19.91
CA LEU A 321 -5.16 14.25 21.25
C LEU A 321 -3.80 14.45 21.91
N LYS A 322 -3.43 15.70 22.24
CA LYS A 322 -2.18 15.98 22.97
C LYS A 322 -2.33 15.70 24.46
N PRO A 323 -1.22 15.51 25.19
CA PRO A 323 -1.24 15.42 26.65
C PRO A 323 -2.06 16.55 27.29
N GLY A 324 -3.02 16.20 28.15
CA GLY A 324 -3.89 17.12 28.87
C GLY A 324 -5.09 17.66 28.09
N GLU A 325 -5.20 17.41 26.78
CA GLU A 325 -6.35 17.85 25.97
C GLU A 325 -7.53 16.87 26.09
N SER A 326 -8.75 17.38 25.90
CA SER A 326 -9.98 16.60 25.80
C SER A 326 -10.55 16.67 24.39
N CYS A 327 -11.12 15.57 23.89
CA CYS A 327 -11.86 15.54 22.64
C CYS A 327 -13.22 14.88 22.79
N LEU A 328 -14.18 15.36 22.00
CA LEU A 328 -15.48 14.74 21.82
C LEU A 328 -15.41 13.70 20.70
N LEU A 329 -15.85 12.48 20.98
CA LEU A 329 -16.05 11.43 19.99
C LEU A 329 -17.51 11.04 19.93
N THR A 330 -18.03 10.89 18.72
CA THR A 330 -19.42 10.53 18.47
C THR A 330 -19.46 9.22 17.70
N PHE A 331 -20.15 8.22 18.25
CA PHE A 331 -20.33 6.90 17.64
C PHE A 331 -21.82 6.64 17.40
N GLY A 332 -22.15 6.00 16.27
CA GLY A 332 -23.52 5.60 15.92
C GLY A 332 -24.39 6.66 15.26
N ALA A 333 -23.93 7.91 15.18
CA ALA A 333 -24.71 8.98 14.54
C ALA A 333 -24.87 8.74 13.03
N VAL A 334 -26.10 8.48 12.59
CA VAL A 334 -26.45 8.39 11.16
C VAL A 334 -26.49 9.82 10.59
N GLY A 335 -25.38 10.31 10.03
CA GLY A 335 -25.36 11.64 9.42
C GLY A 335 -24.04 12.26 9.00
N GLU A 336 -22.87 11.70 9.36
CA GLU A 336 -21.61 12.25 8.82
C GLU A 336 -21.28 11.66 7.43
N PRO A 337 -21.11 12.50 6.39
CA PRO A 337 -20.65 12.03 5.10
C PRO A 337 -19.21 11.54 5.22
N ARG A 338 -18.99 10.26 4.89
CA ARG A 338 -17.67 9.69 4.64
C ARG A 338 -16.97 10.52 3.55
N SER A 339 -15.89 11.22 3.88
CA SER A 339 -15.04 11.87 2.87
C SER A 339 -14.14 10.90 2.11
N ASP A 340 -14.12 9.61 2.47
CA ASP A 340 -13.20 8.65 1.87
C ASP A 340 -13.92 7.42 1.30
N ILE A 341 -14.59 7.62 0.17
CA ILE A 341 -14.77 6.55 -0.82
C ILE A 341 -14.29 7.11 -2.17
N LYS A 342 -12.97 7.14 -2.38
CA LYS A 342 -12.46 7.02 -3.74
C LYS A 342 -12.72 5.59 -4.19
N GLN A 343 -13.83 5.39 -4.88
CA GLN A 343 -14.03 4.20 -5.71
C GLN A 343 -12.88 4.16 -6.71
N SER A 344 -12.05 3.14 -6.59
CA SER A 344 -11.18 2.71 -7.67
C SER A 344 -12.06 2.08 -8.75
N GLU A 345 -12.23 2.78 -9.86
CA GLU A 345 -12.50 2.17 -11.16
C GLU A 345 -11.19 1.71 -11.82
#